data_AF-A0A2V8MHT7-F1
#
_entry.id   AF-A0A2V8MHT7-F1
#
_cell.length_a   1.000
_cell.length_b   1.000
_cell.length_c   1.000
_cell.angle_alpha   90.00
_cell.angle_beta   90.00
_cell.angle_gamma   90.00
#
_symmetry.space_group_name_H-M   'P 1'
#
loop_
_entity.id
_entity.type
_entity.pdbx_description
1 polymer ?
#
loop_
_entity_poly.entity_id
_entity_poly.type
_entity_poly.pdbx_seq_one_letter_code
_entity_poly.pdbx_strand_id
1 'polypeptide(L)'
;MRSNLLTRSRWLLATAVLFFTPGSGPAQSSASYCEPSAALKEELKQVERVSDEDLPFKLRRERQTLMLQELLKKYANDFHVQRRYQDERRGSVFVDTDALLAEYRAQMEKNPDDPGAVYRYARLLVGRRTKQAIEQFEKLGQRAPDFPWSHFELAQIYTYPNFRDAAKSQEHLKQWISKCPTAMVGFWLVPRIGDKEMMTEAAQRLRARLES
;
A
#
# COMPACT_ATOMS: atom_id res chain seq x y z
N MET A 1 16.74 -21.03 82.50
CA MET A 1 15.66 -21.55 81.63
C MET A 1 15.02 -20.39 80.90
N ARG A 2 14.80 -20.56 79.58
CA ARG A 2 14.08 -19.69 78.62
C ARG A 2 14.83 -18.47 78.05
N SER A 3 15.50 -18.79 76.95
CA SER A 3 15.85 -17.98 75.78
C SER A 3 14.65 -17.23 75.18
N ASN A 4 14.89 -16.02 74.65
CA ASN A 4 14.06 -15.38 73.63
C ASN A 4 14.96 -14.63 72.63
N LEU A 5 15.03 -15.16 71.41
CA LEU A 5 15.64 -14.55 70.23
C LEU A 5 14.63 -13.55 69.64
N LEU A 6 15.03 -12.29 69.47
CA LEU A 6 14.31 -11.29 68.67
C LEU A 6 14.98 -11.18 67.30
N THR A 7 14.29 -11.68 66.29
CA THR A 7 14.62 -11.64 64.86
C THR A 7 14.40 -10.23 64.30
N ARG A 8 15.46 -9.64 63.71
CA ARG A 8 15.38 -8.38 62.95
C ARG A 8 14.84 -8.64 61.55
N SER A 9 13.68 -8.08 61.23
CA SER A 9 13.09 -8.07 59.89
C SER A 9 13.78 -7.01 59.01
N ARG A 10 14.39 -7.44 57.89
CA ARG A 10 14.95 -6.55 56.86
C ARG A 10 13.87 -6.32 55.80
N TRP A 11 13.42 -5.07 55.69
CA TRP A 11 12.56 -4.62 54.59
C TRP A 11 13.41 -4.44 53.33
N LEU A 12 13.15 -5.26 52.30
CA LEU A 12 13.69 -5.09 50.96
C LEU A 12 12.70 -4.27 50.13
N LEU A 13 13.06 -3.03 49.80
CA LEU A 13 12.36 -2.20 48.82
C LEU A 13 12.63 -2.77 47.42
N ALA A 14 11.63 -3.42 46.82
CA ALA A 14 11.67 -3.84 45.43
C ALA A 14 11.27 -2.66 44.53
N THR A 15 12.25 -1.97 43.94
CA THR A 15 12.04 -1.01 42.86
C THR A 15 11.62 -1.74 41.59
N ALA A 16 10.33 -1.65 41.25
CA ALA A 16 9.79 -2.11 39.97
C ALA A 16 10.22 -1.17 38.84
N VAL A 17 11.18 -1.59 38.02
CA VAL A 17 11.53 -0.93 36.77
C VAL A 17 10.46 -1.27 35.75
N LEU A 18 9.57 -0.31 35.47
CA LEU A 18 8.62 -0.38 34.36
C LEU A 18 9.38 -0.26 33.05
N PHE A 19 9.61 -1.39 32.37
CA PHE A 19 10.05 -1.39 30.98
C PHE A 19 8.94 -0.81 30.11
N PHE A 20 9.14 0.43 29.67
CA PHE A 20 8.32 1.04 28.62
C PHE A 20 8.70 0.36 27.31
N THR A 21 7.90 -0.59 26.85
CA THR A 21 8.04 -1.16 25.51
C THR A 21 7.42 -0.16 24.52
N PRO A 22 8.19 0.47 23.62
CA PRO A 22 7.60 1.22 22.53
C PRO A 22 6.80 0.25 21.66
N GLY A 23 5.50 0.51 21.55
CA GLY A 23 4.58 -0.23 20.69
C GLY A 23 5.00 -0.09 19.23
N SER A 24 5.90 -0.96 18.80
CA SER A 24 6.20 -1.16 17.39
C SER A 24 5.05 -2.02 16.85
N GLY A 25 4.07 -1.39 16.21
CA GLY A 25 3.10 -2.12 15.42
C GLY A 25 3.85 -3.02 14.41
N PRO A 26 3.39 -4.25 14.13
CA PRO A 26 4.07 -5.14 13.20
C PRO A 26 4.49 -4.41 11.91
N ALA A 27 5.80 -4.42 11.67
CA ALA A 27 6.38 -3.93 10.42
C ALA A 27 5.76 -4.71 9.26
N GLN A 28 5.07 -4.00 8.37
CA GLN A 28 4.51 -4.58 7.16
C GLN A 28 5.65 -5.16 6.32
N SER A 29 5.66 -6.48 6.12
CA SER A 29 6.63 -7.15 5.24
C SER A 29 6.35 -6.81 3.78
N SER A 30 7.35 -6.95 2.89
CA SER A 30 7.17 -6.76 1.44
C SER A 30 5.97 -7.53 0.88
N ALA A 31 5.76 -8.76 1.35
CA ALA A 31 4.61 -9.61 0.99
C ALA A 31 3.25 -8.97 1.34
N SER A 32 3.19 -8.21 2.44
CA SER A 32 1.96 -7.54 2.88
C SER A 32 1.58 -6.35 1.98
N TYR A 33 2.47 -5.82 1.14
CA TYR A 33 2.14 -4.77 0.17
C TYR A 33 1.58 -5.30 -1.15
N CYS A 34 1.79 -6.58 -1.46
CA CYS A 34 1.38 -7.17 -2.73
C CYS A 34 -0.10 -7.59 -2.73
N GLU A 35 -0.56 -8.20 -1.64
CA GLU A 35 -1.94 -8.70 -1.49
C GLU A 35 -2.46 -8.38 -0.07
N PRO A 36 -3.76 -8.07 0.09
CA PRO A 36 -4.36 -7.86 1.40
C PRO A 36 -4.48 -9.18 2.17
N SER A 37 -4.68 -9.07 3.50
CA SER A 37 -5.05 -10.23 4.32
C SER A 37 -6.37 -10.86 3.84
N ALA A 38 -6.59 -12.15 4.13
CA ALA A 38 -7.81 -12.83 3.71
C ALA A 38 -9.09 -12.15 4.23
N ALA A 39 -9.07 -11.69 5.49
CA ALA A 39 -10.20 -10.96 6.08
C ALA A 39 -10.47 -9.64 5.35
N LEU A 40 -9.41 -8.84 5.12
CA LEU A 40 -9.56 -7.58 4.40
C LEU A 40 -9.99 -7.79 2.94
N LYS A 41 -9.48 -8.85 2.29
CA LYS A 41 -9.86 -9.21 0.92
C LYS A 41 -11.36 -9.45 0.78
N GLU A 42 -11.97 -10.15 1.73
CA GLU A 42 -13.43 -10.38 1.72
C GLU A 42 -14.24 -9.10 1.96
N GLU A 43 -13.73 -8.19 2.78
CA GLU A 43 -14.36 -6.87 2.99
C GLU A 43 -14.24 -5.97 1.75
N LEU A 44 -13.07 -5.94 1.10
CA LEU A 44 -12.86 -5.22 -0.15
C LEU A 44 -13.72 -5.77 -1.30
N LYS A 45 -13.95 -7.09 -1.35
CA LYS A 45 -14.91 -7.69 -2.28
C LYS A 45 -16.33 -7.15 -2.09
N GLN A 46 -16.76 -6.85 -0.86
CA GLN A 46 -18.08 -6.22 -0.64
C GLN A 46 -18.14 -4.82 -1.25
N VAL A 47 -17.05 -4.04 -1.14
CA VAL A 47 -16.96 -2.73 -1.79
C VAL A 47 -17.03 -2.86 -3.32
N GLU A 48 -16.38 -3.89 -3.87
CA GLU A 48 -16.37 -4.15 -5.31
C GLU A 48 -17.75 -4.55 -5.84
N ARG A 49 -18.50 -5.40 -5.12
CA ARG A 49 -19.86 -5.85 -5.48
C ARG A 49 -20.86 -4.72 -5.70
N VAL A 50 -20.67 -3.56 -5.06
CA VAL A 50 -21.48 -2.35 -5.33
C VAL A 50 -21.42 -1.95 -6.82
N SER A 51 -20.33 -2.31 -7.52
CA SER A 51 -20.17 -2.04 -8.94
C SER A 51 -21.14 -2.86 -9.80
N ASP A 52 -21.61 -4.02 -9.31
CA ASP A 52 -22.51 -4.93 -10.03
C ASP A 52 -23.99 -4.59 -9.78
N GLU A 53 -24.27 -3.70 -8.82
CA GLU A 53 -25.63 -3.26 -8.51
C GLU A 53 -26.17 -2.32 -9.59
N ASP A 54 -27.47 -2.40 -9.86
CA ASP A 54 -28.19 -1.49 -10.75
C ASP A 54 -28.43 -0.14 -10.06
N LEU A 55 -27.35 0.62 -9.90
CA LEU A 55 -27.33 1.94 -9.28
C LEU A 55 -26.68 2.98 -10.20
N PRO A 56 -27.19 4.21 -10.25
CA PRO A 56 -26.52 5.34 -10.89
C PRO A 56 -25.07 5.46 -10.41
N PHE A 57 -24.15 5.78 -11.33
CA PHE A 57 -22.72 5.86 -11.05
C PHE A 57 -22.40 6.65 -9.78
N LYS A 58 -23.00 7.85 -9.62
CA LYS A 58 -22.78 8.70 -8.44
C LYS A 58 -23.14 7.99 -7.13
N LEU A 59 -24.28 7.32 -7.07
CA LEU A 59 -24.72 6.58 -5.88
C LEU A 59 -23.81 5.39 -5.58
N ARG A 60 -23.33 4.67 -6.62
CA ARG A 60 -22.33 3.60 -6.44
C ARG A 60 -21.05 4.14 -5.80
N ARG A 61 -20.53 5.27 -6.28
CA ARG A 61 -19.30 5.90 -5.74
C ARG A 61 -19.50 6.38 -4.30
N GLU A 62 -20.62 7.01 -4.00
CA GLU A 62 -20.94 7.44 -2.63
C GLU A 62 -21.00 6.26 -1.67
N ARG A 63 -21.68 5.17 -2.05
CA ARG A 63 -21.75 3.94 -1.25
C ARG A 63 -20.38 3.30 -1.05
N GLN A 64 -19.58 3.18 -2.11
CA GLN A 64 -18.20 2.66 -2.01
C GLN A 64 -17.33 3.53 -1.08
N THR A 65 -17.47 4.86 -1.17
CA THR A 65 -16.75 5.81 -0.31
C THR A 65 -17.09 5.62 1.16
N LEU A 66 -18.39 5.50 1.49
CA LEU A 66 -18.84 5.27 2.87
C LEU A 66 -18.31 3.93 3.42
N MET A 67 -18.40 2.85 2.62
CA MET A 67 -17.85 1.55 3.03
C MET A 67 -16.35 1.63 3.29
N LEU A 68 -15.59 2.31 2.43
CA LEU A 68 -14.15 2.48 2.61
C LEU A 68 -13.80 3.35 3.83
N GLN A 69 -14.65 4.33 4.18
CA GLN A 69 -14.49 5.10 5.41
C GLN A 69 -14.67 4.24 6.67
N GLU A 70 -15.62 3.31 6.67
CA GLU A 70 -15.75 2.34 7.77
C GLU A 70 -14.54 1.39 7.84
N LEU A 71 -14.05 0.93 6.69
CA LEU A 71 -12.82 0.12 6.65
C LEU A 71 -11.61 0.88 7.17
N LEU A 72 -11.50 2.19 6.91
CA LEU A 72 -10.42 3.02 7.46
C LEU A 72 -10.50 3.15 8.99
N LYS A 73 -11.68 3.06 9.61
CA LYS A 73 -11.76 3.03 11.09
C LYS A 73 -11.22 1.71 11.63
N LYS A 74 -11.50 0.60 10.95
CA LYS A 74 -11.08 -0.76 11.34
C LYS A 74 -9.63 -1.07 11.01
N TYR A 75 -9.13 -0.53 9.90
CA TYR A 75 -7.82 -0.82 9.30
C TYR A 75 -7.06 0.50 9.01
N ALA A 76 -6.94 1.37 10.01
CA ALA A 76 -6.49 2.75 9.84
C ALA A 76 -5.15 2.92 9.12
N ASN A 77 -4.21 2.00 9.35
CA ASN A 77 -2.86 2.02 8.75
C ASN A 77 -2.64 0.90 7.72
N ASP A 78 -3.71 0.23 7.27
CA ASP A 78 -3.59 -0.79 6.24
C ASP A 78 -3.38 -0.13 4.88
N PHE A 79 -2.29 -0.51 4.21
CA PHE A 79 -1.90 0.03 2.93
C PHE A 79 -2.96 -0.18 1.85
N HIS A 80 -3.60 -1.35 1.80
CA HIS A 80 -4.57 -1.70 0.75
C HIS A 80 -5.86 -0.90 0.90
N VAL A 81 -6.34 -0.70 2.13
CA VAL A 81 -7.51 0.15 2.39
C VAL A 81 -7.21 1.59 2.01
N GLN A 82 -6.08 2.14 2.47
CA GLN A 82 -5.68 3.52 2.15
C GLN A 82 -5.51 3.72 0.63
N ARG A 83 -4.91 2.74 -0.07
CA ARG A 83 -4.74 2.78 -1.52
C ARG A 83 -6.08 2.69 -2.25
N ARG A 84 -6.98 1.78 -1.85
CA ARG A 84 -8.32 1.63 -2.46
C ARG A 84 -9.19 2.86 -2.22
N TYR A 85 -9.09 3.49 -1.04
CA TYR A 85 -9.74 4.75 -0.75
C TYR A 85 -9.20 5.90 -1.60
N GLN A 86 -7.88 5.95 -1.81
CA GLN A 86 -7.31 6.93 -2.73
C GLN A 86 -7.80 6.71 -4.18
N ASP A 87 -7.87 5.46 -4.64
CA ASP A 87 -8.40 5.14 -5.98
C ASP A 87 -9.87 5.61 -6.12
N GLU A 88 -10.65 5.52 -5.04
CA GLU A 88 -12.02 6.05 -4.98
C GLU A 88 -12.07 7.59 -5.14
N ARG A 89 -11.15 8.30 -4.50
CA ARG A 89 -11.12 9.77 -4.54
C ARG A 89 -10.53 10.29 -5.85
N ARG A 90 -9.46 9.66 -6.36
CA ARG A 90 -8.78 10.07 -7.60
C ARG A 90 -9.66 9.91 -8.84
N GLY A 91 -10.54 8.91 -8.86
CA GLY A 91 -11.46 8.65 -9.96
C GLY A 91 -12.76 9.48 -9.94
N SER A 92 -12.97 10.31 -8.92
CA SER A 92 -14.20 11.10 -8.80
C SER A 92 -14.10 12.42 -9.55
N VAL A 93 -15.03 12.64 -10.49
CA VAL A 93 -15.14 13.90 -11.26
C VAL A 93 -15.50 15.12 -10.40
N PHE A 94 -15.89 14.90 -9.13
CA PHE A 94 -16.32 15.94 -8.20
C PHE A 94 -15.26 16.29 -7.15
N VAL A 95 -14.05 15.72 -7.22
CA VAL A 95 -13.01 15.98 -6.22
C VAL A 95 -12.15 17.17 -6.63
N ASP A 96 -12.05 18.13 -5.72
CA ASP A 96 -11.03 19.17 -5.79
C ASP A 96 -9.64 18.51 -5.71
N THR A 97 -8.98 18.47 -6.86
CA THR A 97 -7.69 17.78 -6.99
C THR A 97 -6.57 18.53 -6.27
N ASP A 98 -6.65 19.85 -6.15
CA ASP A 98 -5.61 20.64 -5.49
C ASP A 98 -5.73 20.49 -3.96
N ALA A 99 -6.95 20.49 -3.44
CA ALA A 99 -7.20 20.14 -2.04
C ALA A 99 -6.76 18.71 -1.72
N LEU A 100 -7.07 17.74 -2.59
CA LEU A 100 -6.63 16.35 -2.45
C LEU A 100 -5.09 16.25 -2.43
N LEU A 101 -4.41 16.97 -3.33
CA LEU A 101 -2.96 16.98 -3.41
C LEU A 101 -2.31 17.60 -2.16
N ALA A 102 -2.89 18.68 -1.62
CA ALA A 102 -2.45 19.30 -0.37
C ALA A 102 -2.61 18.34 0.83
N GLU A 103 -3.73 17.62 0.92
CA GLU A 103 -3.98 16.64 1.98
C GLU A 103 -2.91 15.53 1.98
N TYR A 104 -2.67 14.91 0.83
CA TYR A 104 -1.69 13.81 0.74
C TYR A 104 -0.25 14.30 0.90
N ARG A 105 0.05 15.55 0.50
CA ARG A 105 1.34 16.17 0.83
C ARG A 105 1.52 16.27 2.34
N ALA A 106 0.53 16.80 3.05
CA ALA A 106 0.60 16.94 4.51
C ALA A 106 0.75 15.57 5.21
N GLN A 107 0.08 14.53 4.72
CA GLN A 107 0.25 13.17 5.23
C GLN A 107 1.70 12.66 5.05
N MET A 108 2.29 12.88 3.87
CA MET A 108 3.68 12.52 3.59
C MET A 108 4.65 13.34 4.45
N GLU A 109 4.46 14.65 4.58
CA GLU A 109 5.31 15.52 5.40
C GLU A 109 5.26 15.16 6.89
N LYS A 110 4.11 14.65 7.38
CA LYS A 110 3.97 14.17 8.76
C LYS A 110 4.78 12.88 9.01
N ASN A 111 4.79 11.97 8.04
CA ASN A 111 5.46 10.67 8.12
C ASN A 111 6.32 10.41 6.86
N PRO A 112 7.46 11.13 6.68
CA PRO A 112 8.25 11.06 5.45
C PRO A 112 8.95 9.71 5.24
N ASP A 113 9.08 8.91 6.30
CA ASP A 113 9.67 7.58 6.27
C ASP A 113 8.63 6.46 6.02
N ASP A 114 7.33 6.78 6.02
CA ASP A 114 6.29 5.81 5.63
C ASP A 114 6.25 5.69 4.09
N PRO A 115 6.67 4.54 3.52
CA PRO A 115 6.66 4.38 2.07
C PRO A 115 5.24 4.46 1.47
N GLY A 116 4.21 4.09 2.24
CA GLY A 116 2.82 4.21 1.83
C GLY A 116 2.37 5.67 1.68
N ALA A 117 2.77 6.55 2.61
CA ALA A 117 2.45 7.98 2.55
C ALA A 117 3.15 8.66 1.37
N VAL A 118 4.45 8.40 1.17
CA VAL A 118 5.22 8.91 0.02
C VAL A 118 4.60 8.43 -1.29
N TYR A 119 4.29 7.13 -1.40
CA TYR A 119 3.63 6.53 -2.54
C TYR A 119 2.31 7.23 -2.88
N ARG A 120 1.40 7.36 -1.91
CA ARG A 120 0.08 7.96 -2.15
C ARG A 120 0.21 9.42 -2.59
N TYR A 121 1.13 10.20 -2.03
CA TYR A 121 1.40 11.56 -2.53
C TYR A 121 1.92 11.54 -3.97
N ALA A 122 2.97 10.74 -4.25
CA ALA A 122 3.59 10.68 -5.57
C ALA A 122 2.62 10.27 -6.68
N ARG A 123 1.68 9.35 -6.39
CA ARG A 123 0.63 8.96 -7.34
C ARG A 123 -0.26 10.10 -7.80
N LEU A 124 -0.56 11.06 -6.93
CA LEU A 124 -1.38 12.22 -7.30
C LEU A 124 -0.64 13.23 -8.17
N LEU A 125 0.70 13.15 -8.22
CA LEU A 125 1.50 13.95 -9.13
C LEU A 125 1.43 13.42 -10.57
N VAL A 126 1.11 12.13 -10.77
CA VAL A 126 1.04 11.53 -12.10
C VAL A 126 -0.04 12.21 -12.95
N GLY A 127 0.33 12.60 -14.17
CA GLY A 127 -0.53 13.32 -15.13
C GLY A 127 -0.40 14.84 -15.07
N ARG A 128 -0.13 15.43 -13.89
CA ARG A 128 0.02 16.89 -13.71
C ARG A 128 1.47 17.32 -13.55
N ARG A 129 2.22 16.57 -12.73
CA ARG A 129 3.61 16.81 -12.35
C ARG A 129 4.39 15.49 -12.45
N THR A 130 4.20 14.74 -13.54
CA THR A 130 4.75 13.39 -13.70
C THR A 130 6.27 13.33 -13.55
N LYS A 131 7.04 14.35 -13.96
CA LYS A 131 8.48 14.41 -13.70
C LYS A 131 8.80 14.36 -12.20
N GLN A 132 8.07 15.13 -11.38
CA GLN A 132 8.19 15.06 -9.92
C GLN A 132 7.72 13.70 -9.39
N ALA A 133 6.67 13.11 -9.96
CA ALA A 133 6.24 11.76 -9.58
C ALA A 133 7.36 10.72 -9.78
N ILE A 134 8.04 10.75 -10.93
CA ILE A 134 9.18 9.89 -11.25
C ILE A 134 10.29 10.07 -10.20
N GLU A 135 10.70 11.31 -9.93
CA GLU A 135 11.73 11.59 -8.91
C GLU A 135 11.34 11.06 -7.52
N GLN A 136 10.07 11.18 -7.13
CA GLN A 136 9.58 10.65 -5.85
C GLN A 136 9.60 9.12 -5.83
N PHE A 137 9.16 8.45 -6.89
CA PHE A 137 9.19 6.99 -6.96
C PHE A 137 10.60 6.42 -7.04
N GLU A 138 11.53 7.08 -7.74
CA GLU A 138 12.94 6.67 -7.76
C GLU A 138 13.58 6.79 -6.37
N LYS A 139 13.37 7.91 -5.66
CA LYS A 139 13.82 8.07 -4.28
C LYS A 139 13.18 7.06 -3.33
N LEU A 140 11.90 6.78 -3.52
CA LEU A 140 11.18 5.79 -2.73
C LEU A 140 11.76 4.38 -2.94
N GLY A 141 12.05 3.99 -4.19
CA GLY A 141 12.69 2.70 -4.50
C GLY A 141 14.09 2.57 -3.89
N GLN A 142 14.84 3.67 -3.77
CA GLN A 142 16.15 3.67 -3.11
C GLN A 142 16.04 3.56 -1.58
N ARG A 143 15.08 4.25 -0.97
CA ARG A 143 14.92 4.31 0.50
C ARG A 143 14.14 3.14 1.09
N ALA A 144 13.20 2.60 0.32
CA ALA A 144 12.34 1.49 0.70
C ALA A 144 12.37 0.41 -0.40
N PRO A 145 13.50 -0.30 -0.58
CA PRO A 145 13.65 -1.30 -1.64
C PRO A 145 12.65 -2.46 -1.54
N ASP A 146 12.11 -2.71 -0.35
CA ASP A 146 11.08 -3.74 -0.11
C ASP A 146 9.65 -3.28 -0.45
N PHE A 147 9.46 -2.00 -0.74
CA PHE A 147 8.15 -1.45 -1.12
C PHE A 147 7.95 -1.59 -2.64
N PRO A 148 7.10 -2.52 -3.11
CA PRO A 148 7.09 -2.93 -4.52
C PRO A 148 6.41 -1.92 -5.45
N TRP A 149 5.55 -1.04 -4.93
CA TRP A 149 4.71 -0.18 -5.76
C TRP A 149 5.47 0.95 -6.45
N SER A 150 6.66 1.33 -5.99
CA SER A 150 7.53 2.28 -6.70
C SER A 150 7.87 1.77 -8.11
N HIS A 151 8.25 0.49 -8.20
CA HIS A 151 8.52 -0.18 -9.47
C HIS A 151 7.27 -0.30 -10.33
N PHE A 152 6.11 -0.63 -9.75
CA PHE A 152 4.85 -0.69 -10.51
C PHE A 152 4.50 0.67 -11.16
N GLU A 153 4.56 1.77 -10.41
CA GLU A 153 4.21 3.09 -10.93
C GLU A 153 5.23 3.57 -11.95
N LEU A 154 6.54 3.35 -11.74
CA LEU A 154 7.57 3.67 -12.72
C LEU A 154 7.38 2.86 -14.02
N ALA A 155 7.15 1.55 -13.91
CA ALA A 155 6.88 0.69 -15.06
C ALA A 155 5.70 1.21 -15.89
N GLN A 156 4.64 1.67 -15.22
CA GLN A 156 3.46 2.25 -15.84
C GLN A 156 3.75 3.61 -16.50
N ILE A 157 4.39 4.53 -15.79
CA ILE A 157 4.69 5.88 -16.29
C ILE A 157 5.54 5.80 -17.56
N TYR A 158 6.52 4.91 -17.60
CA TYR A 158 7.37 4.69 -18.77
C TYR A 158 6.65 4.09 -19.99
N THR A 159 5.34 3.77 -19.89
CA THR A 159 4.50 3.45 -21.05
C THR A 159 3.82 4.68 -21.67
N TYR A 160 3.72 5.79 -20.94
CA TYR A 160 3.01 6.98 -21.39
C TYR A 160 3.76 7.70 -22.52
N PRO A 161 3.07 8.29 -23.51
CA PRO A 161 3.73 8.89 -24.68
C PRO A 161 4.85 9.89 -24.35
N ASN A 162 4.63 10.77 -23.37
CA ASN A 162 5.57 11.83 -22.99
C ASN A 162 6.77 11.34 -22.16
N PHE A 163 6.72 10.11 -21.66
CA PHE A 163 7.75 9.52 -20.80
C PHE A 163 8.18 8.15 -21.30
N ARG A 164 7.89 7.82 -22.57
CA ARG A 164 8.05 6.46 -23.07
C ARG A 164 9.51 6.02 -23.01
N ASP A 165 9.76 4.94 -22.28
CA ASP A 165 11.06 4.28 -22.20
C ASP A 165 10.82 2.78 -21.97
N ALA A 166 10.88 2.00 -23.06
CA ALA A 166 10.56 0.57 -23.01
C ALA A 166 11.53 -0.21 -22.13
N ALA A 167 12.81 0.16 -22.12
CA ALA A 167 13.84 -0.51 -21.33
C ALA A 167 13.60 -0.28 -19.84
N LYS A 168 13.35 0.97 -19.43
CA LYS A 168 13.01 1.27 -18.03
C LYS A 168 11.68 0.67 -17.62
N SER A 169 10.67 0.68 -18.49
CA SER A 169 9.39 0.04 -18.21
C SER A 169 9.56 -1.47 -17.94
N GLN A 170 10.33 -2.16 -18.79
CA GLN A 170 10.65 -3.58 -18.63
C GLN A 170 11.41 -3.86 -17.34
N GLU A 171 12.46 -3.08 -17.06
CA GLU A 171 13.28 -3.24 -15.85
C GLU A 171 12.41 -3.11 -14.59
N HIS A 172 11.64 -2.02 -14.47
CA HIS A 172 10.78 -1.84 -13.32
C HIS A 172 9.66 -2.89 -13.25
N LEU A 173 9.11 -3.37 -14.37
CA LEU A 173 8.11 -4.43 -14.31
C LEU A 173 8.71 -5.75 -13.82
N LYS A 174 9.94 -6.11 -14.23
CA LYS A 174 10.64 -7.29 -13.72
C LYS A 174 10.81 -7.22 -12.19
N GLN A 175 11.20 -6.05 -11.68
CA GLN A 175 11.30 -5.82 -10.23
C GLN A 175 9.94 -5.95 -9.52
N TRP A 176 8.86 -5.41 -10.09
CA TRP A 176 7.50 -5.59 -9.56
C TRP A 176 7.09 -7.07 -9.51
N ILE A 177 7.28 -7.79 -10.61
CA ILE A 177 6.92 -9.21 -10.73
C ILE A 177 7.74 -10.08 -9.79
N SER A 178 9.02 -9.77 -9.60
CA SER A 178 9.90 -10.49 -8.66
C SER A 178 9.43 -10.32 -7.22
N LYS A 179 9.02 -9.09 -6.83
CA LYS A 179 8.55 -8.78 -5.46
C LYS A 179 7.12 -9.25 -5.19
N CYS A 180 6.26 -9.20 -6.20
CA CYS A 180 4.84 -9.56 -6.12
C CYS A 180 4.47 -10.64 -7.15
N PRO A 181 5.03 -11.86 -7.04
CA PRO A 181 4.92 -12.90 -8.07
C PRO A 181 3.50 -13.44 -8.26
N THR A 182 2.65 -13.29 -7.23
CA THR A 182 1.25 -13.70 -7.25
C THR A 182 0.30 -12.55 -7.55
N ALA A 183 0.74 -11.29 -7.48
CA ALA A 183 -0.17 -10.16 -7.61
C ALA A 183 -0.75 -10.05 -9.02
N MET A 184 -2.08 -9.94 -9.10
CA MET A 184 -2.78 -9.73 -10.36
C MET A 184 -2.65 -8.30 -10.89
N VAL A 185 -2.36 -7.36 -9.99
CA VAL A 185 -2.14 -5.96 -10.38
C VAL A 185 -0.90 -5.87 -11.27
N GLY A 186 -1.04 -5.12 -12.38
CA GLY A 186 0.04 -4.92 -13.33
C GLY A 186 0.20 -5.99 -14.40
N PHE A 187 -0.61 -7.05 -14.38
CA PHE A 187 -0.65 -8.01 -15.48
C PHE A 187 -0.94 -7.35 -16.83
N TRP A 188 -1.78 -6.32 -16.83
CA TRP A 188 -2.09 -5.51 -18.01
C TRP A 188 -0.86 -4.78 -18.61
N LEU A 189 0.22 -4.57 -17.85
CA LEU A 189 1.46 -3.97 -18.36
C LEU A 189 2.32 -4.98 -19.14
N VAL A 190 2.25 -6.27 -18.79
CA VAL A 190 3.06 -7.33 -19.42
C VAL A 190 2.97 -7.33 -20.95
N PRO A 191 1.78 -7.35 -21.59
CA PRO A 191 1.69 -7.32 -23.05
C PRO A 191 2.17 -6.00 -23.68
N ARG A 192 2.26 -4.91 -22.92
CA ARG A 192 2.69 -3.60 -23.44
C ARG A 192 4.22 -3.48 -23.60
N ILE A 193 4.98 -4.36 -22.94
CA ILE A 193 6.45 -4.30 -22.95
C ILE A 193 7.06 -5.14 -24.09
N GLY A 194 6.29 -6.07 -24.67
CA GLY A 194 6.73 -6.85 -25.83
C GLY A 194 7.76 -7.96 -25.54
N ASP A 195 7.99 -8.26 -24.25
CA ASP A 195 8.86 -9.36 -23.80
C ASP A 195 8.09 -10.69 -23.84
N LYS A 196 8.36 -11.51 -24.86
CA LYS A 196 7.65 -12.78 -25.11
C LYS A 196 7.84 -13.83 -24.02
N GLU A 197 9.02 -13.87 -23.40
CA GLU A 197 9.32 -14.81 -22.33
C GLU A 197 8.50 -14.43 -21.09
N MET A 198 8.56 -13.17 -20.69
CA MET A 198 7.77 -12.64 -19.58
C MET A 198 6.26 -12.81 -19.81
N MET A 199 5.78 -12.60 -21.04
CA MET A 199 4.38 -12.87 -21.40
C MET A 199 4.00 -14.34 -21.20
N THR A 200 4.89 -15.27 -21.55
CA THR A 200 4.66 -16.71 -21.43
C THR A 200 4.57 -17.14 -19.96
N GLU A 201 5.51 -16.70 -19.14
CA GLU A 201 5.52 -16.96 -17.69
C GLU A 201 4.32 -16.33 -16.97
N ALA A 202 3.97 -15.09 -17.34
CA ALA A 202 2.79 -14.41 -16.81
C ALA A 202 1.52 -15.20 -17.16
N ALA A 203 1.36 -15.65 -18.41
CA ALA A 203 0.22 -16.46 -18.82
C ALA A 203 0.14 -17.80 -18.07
N GLN A 204 1.27 -18.48 -17.82
CA GLN A 204 1.30 -19.71 -17.03
C GLN A 204 0.82 -19.47 -15.58
N ARG A 205 1.33 -18.43 -14.93
CA ARG A 205 0.90 -18.07 -13.56
C ARG A 205 -0.57 -17.71 -13.48
N LEU A 206 -1.09 -17.01 -14.48
CA LEU A 206 -2.52 -16.67 -14.54
C LEU A 206 -3.39 -17.92 -14.63
N ARG A 207 -3.05 -18.88 -15.51
CA ARG A 207 -3.79 -20.14 -15.63
C ARG A 207 -3.82 -20.93 -14.33
N ALA A 208 -2.66 -21.10 -13.70
CA ALA A 208 -2.55 -21.82 -12.44
C ALA A 208 -3.44 -21.22 -11.33
N ARG A 209 -3.65 -19.89 -11.32
CA ARG A 209 -4.51 -19.20 -10.34
C ARG A 209 -6.01 -19.30 -10.66
N LEU A 210 -6.38 -19.54 -11.92
CA LEU A 210 -7.78 -19.75 -12.32
C LEU A 210 -8.24 -21.19 -12.08
N GLU A 211 -7.29 -22.12 -12.02
CA GLU A 211 -7.52 -23.54 -11.78
C GLU A 211 -7.54 -23.90 -10.28
N SER A 212 -7.11 -22.99 -9.40
CA SER A 212 -7.09 -23.12 -7.94
C SER A 212 -8.32 -22.53 -7.26
#